data_AF-A0A537ZVN7-F1
#
_entry.id   AF-A0A537ZVN7-F1
#
_cell.length_a   1.000
_cell.length_b   1.000
_cell.length_c   1.000
_cell.angle_alpha   90.00
_cell.angle_beta   90.00
_cell.angle_gamma   90.00
#
_symmetry.space_group_name_H-M   'P 1'
#
loop_
_entity.id
_entity.type
_entity.pdbx_description
1 polymer ?
#
loop_
_entity_poly.entity_id
_entity_poly.type
_entity_poly.pdbx_seq_one_letter_code
_entity_poly.pdbx_strand_id
1 'polypeptide(L)'
;MPTKSGRKPLTKERVLEQAIALADKDGIEALTMRKLGRALGVEAMSLYNHVANKGELVAAMVDRVVEQFELPGDDEPRWDAAIRR
;
A
#
# COMPACT_ATOMS: atom_id res chain seq x y z
N MET A 1 -29.79 15.79 16.48
CA MET A 1 -29.37 14.72 15.55
C MET A 1 -27.85 14.66 15.52
N PRO A 2 -27.18 13.52 15.74
CA PRO A 2 -25.74 13.46 15.55
C PRO A 2 -25.46 13.34 14.04
N THR A 3 -24.75 14.31 13.49
CA THR A 3 -24.27 14.31 12.11
C THR A 3 -23.31 13.14 11.90
N LYS A 4 -23.59 12.26 10.93
CA LYS A 4 -22.65 11.21 10.50
C LYS A 4 -21.33 11.89 10.12
N SER A 5 -20.32 11.77 10.98
CA SER A 5 -18.93 12.14 10.68
C SER A 5 -18.57 11.56 9.32
N GLY A 6 -18.23 12.42 8.35
CA GLY A 6 -18.01 12.03 6.96
C GLY A 6 -16.93 10.97 6.86
N ARG A 7 -17.31 9.70 6.69
CA ARG A 7 -16.37 8.64 6.37
C ARG A 7 -15.69 9.01 5.06
N LYS A 8 -14.36 9.18 5.10
CA LYS A 8 -13.58 9.32 3.85
C LYS A 8 -13.87 8.10 2.97
N PRO A 9 -14.21 8.30 1.68
CA PRO A 9 -14.45 7.20 0.74
C PRO A 9 -13.26 6.25 0.68
N LEU A 10 -13.53 4.95 0.61
CA LEU A 10 -12.50 3.94 0.40
C LEU A 10 -11.99 4.06 -1.04
N THR A 11 -10.67 4.13 -1.22
CA THR A 11 -10.01 4.16 -2.53
C THR A 11 -8.86 3.17 -2.54
N LYS A 12 -8.40 2.78 -3.73
CA LYS A 12 -7.28 1.83 -3.86
C LYS A 12 -6.01 2.40 -3.20
N GLU A 13 -5.75 3.69 -3.39
CA GLU A 13 -4.61 4.41 -2.84
C GLU A 13 -4.64 4.36 -1.31
N ARG A 14 -5.78 4.66 -0.69
CA ARG A 14 -5.94 4.59 0.77
C ARG A 14 -5.76 3.18 1.32
N VAL A 15 -6.20 2.17 0.58
CA VAL A 15 -6.00 0.76 0.94
C VAL A 15 -4.51 0.44 0.92
N LEU A 16 -3.78 0.85 -0.12
CA LEU A 16 -2.34 0.62 -0.27
C LEU A 16 -1.53 1.34 0.82
N GLU A 17 -1.77 2.63 1.04
CA GLU A 17 -1.09 3.43 2.08
C GLU A 17 -1.24 2.79 3.46
N GLN A 18 -2.47 2.38 3.81
CA GLN A 18 -2.73 1.78 5.11
C GLN A 18 -2.14 0.36 5.23
N ALA A 19 -2.06 -0.39 4.12
CA ALA A 19 -1.44 -1.71 4.10
C ALA A 19 0.08 -1.63 4.28
N ILE A 20 0.75 -0.68 3.60
CA ILE A 20 2.18 -0.38 3.76
C ILE A 20 2.45 0.01 5.22
N ALA A 21 1.70 0.97 5.77
CA ALA A 21 1.88 1.41 7.15
C ALA A 21 1.69 0.28 8.19
N LEU A 22 0.81 -0.69 7.92
CA LEU A 22 0.65 -1.87 8.77
C LEU A 22 1.83 -2.84 8.65
N ALA A 23 2.35 -3.04 7.43
CA ALA A 23 3.50 -3.89 7.20
C ALA A 23 4.78 -3.30 7.82
N ASP A 24 4.98 -1.99 7.73
CA ASP A 24 6.10 -1.28 8.36
C ASP A 24 6.09 -1.42 9.88
N LYS A 25 4.89 -1.32 10.48
CA LYS A 25 4.73 -1.36 11.93
C LYS A 25 4.82 -2.77 12.52
N ASP A 26 4.14 -3.73 11.89
CA ASP A 26 3.86 -5.04 12.48
C ASP A 26 4.48 -6.21 11.68
N GLY A 27 5.20 -5.91 10.59
CA GLY A 27 5.71 -6.89 9.64
C GLY A 27 4.66 -7.38 8.63
N ILE A 28 5.13 -7.83 7.46
CA ILE A 28 4.26 -8.27 6.35
C ILE A 28 3.39 -9.48 6.71
N GLU A 29 3.89 -10.38 7.56
CA GLU A 29 3.16 -11.56 8.02
C GLU A 29 1.92 -11.19 8.85
N ALA A 30 1.97 -10.06 9.54
CA ALA A 30 0.84 -9.56 10.33
C ALA A 30 -0.26 -8.92 9.45
N LEU A 31 0.00 -8.69 8.16
CA LEU A 31 -0.98 -8.11 7.23
C LEU A 31 -2.03 -9.16 6.85
N THR A 32 -3.27 -8.88 7.24
CA THR A 32 -4.45 -9.66 6.83
C THR A 32 -5.55 -8.73 6.38
N MET A 33 -6.40 -9.16 5.45
CA MET A 33 -7.54 -8.36 4.96
C MET A 33 -8.46 -7.91 6.12
N ARG A 34 -8.62 -8.76 7.14
CA ARG A 34 -9.41 -8.43 8.34
C ARG A 34 -8.75 -7.33 9.18
N LYS A 35 -7.43 -7.37 9.36
CA LYS A 35 -6.70 -6.35 10.13
C LYS A 35 -6.68 -5.02 9.38
N LEU A 36 -6.49 -5.06 8.06
CA LEU A 36 -6.54 -3.88 7.19
C LEU A 36 -7.93 -3.23 7.20
N GLY A 37 -9.00 -4.01 7.09
CA GLY A 37 -10.37 -3.49 7.16
C GLY A 37 -10.65 -2.79 8.49
N ARG A 38 -10.24 -3.40 9.61
CA ARG A 38 -10.33 -2.78 10.94
C ARG A 38 -9.57 -1.45 11.02
N ALA A 39 -8.35 -1.40 10.48
CA ALA A 39 -7.54 -0.18 10.46
C ALA A 39 -8.20 0.94 9.63
N LEU A 40 -8.89 0.58 8.55
CA LEU A 40 -9.62 1.52 7.67
C LEU A 40 -11.05 1.83 8.15
N GLY A 41 -11.53 1.17 9.20
CA GLY A 41 -12.90 1.34 9.70
C GLY A 41 -13.99 0.81 8.75
N VAL A 42 -13.65 -0.20 7.95
CA VAL A 42 -14.53 -0.86 6.96
C VAL A 42 -14.51 -2.38 7.14
N GLU A 43 -15.49 -3.06 6.56
CA GLU A 43 -15.48 -4.51 6.49
C GLU A 43 -14.45 -5.01 5.48
N ALA A 44 -13.89 -6.20 5.72
CA ALA A 44 -12.90 -6.79 4.81
C ALA A 44 -13.46 -6.97 3.39
N MET A 45 -14.77 -7.25 3.27
CA MET A 45 -15.46 -7.35 1.97
C MET A 45 -15.35 -6.07 1.14
N SER A 46 -15.37 -4.90 1.77
CA SER A 46 -15.23 -3.62 1.06
C SER A 46 -13.86 -3.47 0.39
N LEU A 47 -12.81 -4.09 0.95
CA LEU A 47 -11.46 -4.03 0.37
C LEU A 47 -11.39 -4.79 -0.96
N TYR A 48 -12.16 -5.87 -1.10
CA TYR A 48 -12.14 -6.68 -2.32
C TYR A 48 -12.72 -5.97 -3.55
N ASN A 49 -13.43 -4.86 -3.35
CA ASN A 49 -13.85 -3.97 -4.44
C ASN A 49 -12.67 -3.16 -5.02
N HIS A 50 -11.54 -3.09 -4.32
CA HIS A 50 -10.35 -2.34 -4.72
C HIS A 50 -9.14 -3.23 -5.05
N VAL A 51 -9.07 -4.42 -4.45
CA VAL A 51 -7.99 -5.41 -4.67
C VAL A 51 -8.59 -6.81 -4.76
N ALA A 52 -8.22 -7.60 -5.76
CA ALA A 52 -8.86 -8.90 -5.98
C ALA A 52 -8.53 -9.93 -4.88
N ASN A 53 -7.31 -9.88 -4.33
CA ASN A 53 -6.86 -10.78 -3.26
C ASN A 53 -5.65 -10.20 -2.51
N LYS A 54 -5.16 -10.90 -1.48
CA LYS A 54 -3.97 -10.47 -0.70
C LYS A 54 -2.70 -10.43 -1.57
N GLY A 55 -2.54 -11.34 -2.53
CA GLY A 55 -1.38 -11.35 -3.42
C GLY A 55 -1.32 -10.10 -4.29
N GLU A 56 -2.45 -9.74 -4.92
CA GLU A 56 -2.59 -8.49 -5.70
C GLU A 56 -2.37 -7.24 -4.85
N LEU A 57 -2.84 -7.24 -3.60
CA LEU A 57 -2.54 -6.16 -2.65
C LEU A 57 -1.03 -6.04 -2.42
N VAL A 58 -0.35 -7.15 -2.15
CA VAL A 58 1.10 -7.15 -1.88
C VAL A 58 1.88 -6.75 -3.14
N ALA A 59 1.50 -7.22 -4.32
CA ALA A 59 2.12 -6.80 -5.58
C ALA A 59 2.02 -5.28 -5.77
N ALA A 60 0.81 -4.72 -5.60
CA ALA A 60 0.60 -3.28 -5.70
C ALA A 60 1.31 -2.47 -4.60
N MET A 61 1.53 -3.04 -3.41
CA MET A 61 2.38 -2.43 -2.38
C MET A 61 3.84 -2.36 -2.81
N VAL A 62 4.36 -3.44 -3.42
CA VAL A 62 5.73 -3.48 -3.96
C VAL A 62 5.88 -2.43 -5.05
N ASP A 63 4.98 -2.40 -6.03
CA ASP A 63 5.01 -1.40 -7.11
C ASP A 63 5.05 0.03 -6.55
N ARG A 64 4.18 0.33 -5.57
CA ARG A 64 4.11 1.64 -4.93
C ARG A 64 5.38 2.03 -4.17
N VAL A 65 6.10 1.07 -3.61
CA VAL A 65 7.39 1.29 -2.93
C VAL A 65 8.50 1.46 -3.96
N VAL A 66 8.51 0.66 -5.02
CA VAL A 66 9.47 0.77 -6.12
C VAL A 66 9.38 2.12 -6.83
N GLU A 67 8.17 2.65 -7.03
CA GLU A 67 7.93 3.98 -7.60
C GLU A 67 8.54 5.15 -6.80
N GLN A 68 8.92 4.93 -5.54
CA GLN A 68 9.54 5.97 -4.70
C GLN A 68 11.06 6.06 -4.91
N PHE A 69 11.68 5.08 -5.56
CA PHE A 69 13.10 5.12 -5.86
C PHE A 69 13.35 5.97 -7.10
N GLU A 70 14.27 6.93 -6.97
CA GLU A 70 14.83 7.61 -8.13
C GLU A 70 15.77 6.64 -8.86
N LEU A 71 15.37 6.23 -10.05
CA LEU A 71 16.23 5.41 -10.90
C LEU A 71 17.30 6.30 -11.56
N PRO A 72 18.53 5.80 -11.70
CA PRO A 72 19.59 6.50 -12.43
C PRO A 72 19.14 6.80 -13.86
N GLY A 73 19.48 7.98 -14.37
CA GLY A 73 19.21 8.39 -15.74
C GLY A 73 20.06 7.62 -16.75
N ASP A 74 19.60 7.57 -18.00
CA ASP A 74 20.30 6.91 -19.12
C ASP A 74 21.68 7.55 -19.43
N ASP A 75 21.96 8.72 -18.86
CA ASP A 75 23.21 9.46 -19.00
C ASP A 75 24.29 9.04 -18.00
N GLU A 76 24.01 8.10 -17.09
CA GLU A 76 24.97 7.59 -16.11
C GLU A 76 25.78 6.41 -16.70
N PRO A 77 27.04 6.61 -17.13
CA PRO A 77 27.76 5.63 -17.96
C PRO A 77 28.27 4.41 -17.16
N ARG A 78 28.13 4.40 -15.83
CA ARG A 78 28.66 3.33 -14.96
C ARG A 78 27.56 2.75 -14.08
N TRP A 79 27.10 1.56 -14.45
CA TRP A 79 26.10 0.79 -13.71
C TRP A 79 26.50 0.54 -12.24
N ASP A 80 27.80 0.39 -11.94
CA ASP A 80 28.27 0.10 -10.58
C ASP A 80 28.32 1.34 -9.67
N ALA A 81 28.34 2.54 -10.25
CA ALA A 81 28.14 3.78 -9.51
C ALA A 81 26.63 3.98 -9.25
N ALA A 82 25.81 3.68 -10.25
CA ALA A 82 24.37 3.86 -10.23
C ALA A 82 23.64 3.01 -9.16
N ILE A 83 24.05 1.74 -8.99
CA ILE A 83 23.43 0.81 -8.01
C ILE A 83 23.82 1.12 -6.55
N ARG A 84 24.90 1.87 -6.32
CA ARG A 84 25.44 2.14 -4.96
C ARG A 84 24.88 3.40 -4.30
N ARG A 85 24.05 4.17 -5.01
CA ARG A 85 23.45 5.40 -4.53
C ARG A 85 22.26 5.11 -3.61
#